data_AF-A0A4Y2I410-F1
#
_entry.id   AF-A0A4Y2I410-F1
#
_cell.length_a   1.000
_cell.length_b   1.000
_cell.length_c   1.000
_cell.angle_alpha   90.00
_cell.angle_beta   90.00
_cell.angle_gamma   90.00
#
_symmetry.space_group_name_H-M   'P 1'
#
loop_
_entity.id
_entity.type
_entity.pdbx_description
1 polymer ?
#
loop_
_entity_poly.entity_id
_entity_poly.type
_entity_poly.pdbx_seq_one_letter_code
_entity_poly.pdbx_strand_id
1 'polypeptide(L)'
;MTSKLQPLDQGIILSFKVGYRVQIARILLDSIGEGKPCASINILQSMRMANYAWRNVTETTIKNCFIKAGFSENKTSSETEAIGFIKHSIREGEINPEQ
;
A
#
# COMPACT_ATOMS: atom_id res chain seq x y z
N MET A 1 20.52 -12.00 1.72
CA MET A 1 19.23 -11.60 2.30
C MET A 1 19.20 -10.08 2.36
N THR A 2 18.63 -9.42 1.33
CA THR A 2 18.70 -7.93 1.17
C THR A 2 17.32 -7.29 1.02
N SER A 3 16.31 -8.02 0.52
CA SER A 3 14.95 -7.49 0.24
C SER A 3 14.22 -6.92 1.45
N LYS A 4 14.52 -7.41 2.66
CA LYS A 4 13.95 -6.88 3.91
C LYS A 4 14.38 -5.44 4.21
N LEU A 5 15.57 -5.05 3.74
CA LEU A 5 16.16 -3.73 4.00
C LEU A 5 15.97 -2.76 2.82
N GLN A 6 15.39 -3.21 1.71
CA GLN A 6 15.23 -2.41 0.50
C GLN A 6 13.78 -1.89 0.41
N PRO A 7 13.51 -0.58 0.60
CA PRO A 7 12.14 -0.04 0.59
C PRO A 7 11.40 -0.32 -0.72
N LEU A 8 12.12 -0.38 -1.85
CA LEU A 8 11.53 -0.69 -3.14
C LEU A 8 10.88 -2.09 -3.16
N ASP A 9 11.51 -3.06 -2.51
CA ASP A 9 11.04 -4.44 -2.38
C ASP A 9 9.97 -4.60 -1.29
N GLN A 10 9.76 -3.61 -0.42
CA GLN A 10 8.72 -3.62 0.62
C GLN A 10 7.30 -3.30 0.13
N GLY A 11 7.13 -3.08 -1.18
CA GLY A 11 5.81 -2.91 -1.80
C GLY A 11 5.71 -1.82 -2.86
N ILE A 12 6.72 -0.94 -2.99
CA ILE A 12 6.71 0.12 -4.01
C ILE A 12 6.70 -0.48 -5.42
N ILE A 13 7.59 -1.44 -5.70
CA ILE A 13 7.64 -2.12 -7.02
C ILE A 13 6.34 -2.87 -7.29
N LEU A 14 5.77 -3.51 -6.27
CA LEU A 14 4.49 -4.22 -6.39
C LEU A 14 3.36 -3.25 -6.75
N SER A 15 3.24 -2.13 -6.02
CA SER A 15 2.23 -1.10 -6.26
C SER A 15 2.33 -0.54 -7.68
N PHE A 16 3.54 -0.25 -8.13
CA PHE A 16 3.80 0.19 -9.50
C PHE A 16 3.35 -0.87 -10.54
N LYS A 17 3.77 -2.13 -10.37
CA LYS A 17 3.41 -3.22 -11.30
C LYS A 17 1.91 -3.44 -11.39
N VAL A 18 1.20 -3.35 -10.26
CA VAL A 18 -0.27 -3.44 -10.22
C VAL A 18 -0.89 -2.30 -11.03
N GLY A 19 -0.49 -1.05 -10.79
CA GLY A 19 -0.98 0.11 -11.54
C GLY A 19 -0.71 0.00 -13.05
N TYR A 20 0.47 -0.51 -13.43
CA TYR A 20 0.80 -0.73 -14.83
C TYR A 20 -0.08 -1.80 -15.47
N ARG A 21 -0.32 -2.93 -14.78
CA ARG A 21 -1.17 -4.03 -15.26
C ARG A 21 -2.64 -3.61 -15.38
N VAL A 22 -3.14 -2.73 -14.51
CA VAL A 22 -4.48 -2.14 -14.65
C VAL A 22 -4.60 -1.39 -15.98
N GLN A 23 -3.57 -0.65 -16.40
CA GLN A 23 -3.58 0.04 -17.69
C GLN A 23 -3.58 -0.94 -18.87
N ILE A 24 -2.84 -2.04 -18.80
CA ILE A 24 -2.88 -3.10 -19.82
C ILE A 24 -4.30 -3.67 -19.92
N ALA A 25 -4.91 -4.00 -18.77
CA ALA A 25 -6.25 -4.58 -18.73
C ALA A 25 -7.29 -3.64 -19.35
N ARG A 26 -7.20 -2.32 -19.09
CA ARG A 26 -8.06 -1.31 -19.72
C ARG A 26 -7.93 -1.33 -21.25
N ILE A 27 -6.70 -1.26 -21.77
CA ILE A 27 -6.43 -1.29 -23.21
C ILE A 27 -6.99 -2.57 -23.86
N LEU A 28 -6.84 -3.71 -23.20
CA LEU A 28 -7.37 -4.99 -23.69
C LEU A 28 -8.91 -4.99 -23.71
N LEU A 29 -9.55 -4.52 -22.64
CA LEU A 29 -11.01 -4.43 -22.56
C LEU A 29 -11.58 -3.48 -23.61
N ASP A 30 -10.92 -2.34 -23.84
CA ASP A 30 -11.30 -1.37 -24.87
C ASP A 30 -11.19 -2.00 -26.27
N SER A 31 -10.12 -2.76 -26.53
CA SER A 31 -9.94 -3.48 -27.82
C SER A 31 -11.07 -4.49 -28.05
N ILE A 32 -11.43 -5.27 -27.02
CA ILE A 32 -12.53 -6.24 -27.08
C ILE A 32 -13.87 -5.53 -27.33
N GLY A 33 -14.15 -4.45 -26.61
CA GLY A 33 -15.38 -3.67 -26.76
C GLY A 33 -15.54 -3.05 -28.15
N GLU A 34 -14.44 -2.66 -28.79
CA GLU A 34 -14.43 -2.14 -30.16
C GLU A 34 -14.42 -3.24 -31.24
N GLY A 35 -14.39 -4.52 -30.85
CA GLY A 35 -14.28 -5.65 -31.79
C GLY A 35 -12.96 -5.70 -32.54
N LYS A 36 -11.92 -5.03 -32.02
CA LYS A 36 -10.59 -4.95 -32.64
C LYS A 36 -9.69 -6.06 -32.10
N PRO A 37 -8.69 -6.49 -32.89
CA PRO A 37 -7.60 -7.33 -32.38
C PRO A 37 -6.94 -6.67 -31.16
N CYS A 38 -6.34 -7.49 -30.28
CA CYS A 38 -5.62 -7.01 -29.10
C CYS A 38 -4.65 -5.88 -29.48
N ALA A 39 -4.85 -4.69 -28.92
CA ALA A 39 -4.04 -3.53 -29.27
C ALA A 39 -2.57 -3.78 -28.93
N SER A 40 -1.70 -3.56 -29.92
CA SER A 40 -0.26 -3.56 -29.68
C SER A 40 0.10 -2.32 -28.86
N ILE A 41 0.84 -2.52 -27.77
CA ILE A 41 1.30 -1.44 -26.91
C ILE A 41 2.67 -0.98 -27.43
N ASN A 42 2.74 0.23 -27.95
CA ASN A 42 4.00 0.81 -28.39
C ASN A 42 4.80 1.44 -27.22
N ILE A 43 6.03 1.89 -27.50
CA ILE A 43 6.92 2.44 -26.47
C ILE A 43 6.37 3.72 -25.83
N LEU A 44 5.74 4.61 -26.60
CA LEU A 44 5.16 5.85 -26.08
C LEU A 44 3.99 5.57 -25.13
N GLN A 45 3.13 4.60 -25.47
CA GLN A 45 2.05 4.15 -24.60
C GLN A 45 2.61 3.52 -23.32
N SER A 46 3.62 2.65 -23.45
CA SER A 46 4.32 2.05 -22.30
C SER A 46 4.87 3.11 -21.34
N MET A 47 5.52 4.16 -21.87
CA MET A 47 6.02 5.28 -21.06
C MET A 47 4.90 6.04 -20.33
N ARG A 48 3.79 6.32 -21.03
CA ARG A 48 2.61 6.97 -20.42
C ARG A 48 1.99 6.11 -19.32
N MET A 49 1.91 4.80 -19.53
CA MET A 49 1.42 3.84 -18.54
C MET A 49 2.33 3.75 -17.32
N ALA A 50 3.65 3.77 -17.52
CA ALA A 50 4.63 3.81 -16.43
C ALA A 50 4.49 5.09 -15.62
N ASN A 51 4.38 6.25 -16.28
CA ASN A 51 4.14 7.53 -15.61
C ASN A 51 2.82 7.52 -14.81
N TYR A 52 1.73 7.00 -15.39
CA TYR A 52 0.47 6.84 -14.68
C TYR A 52 0.61 5.91 -13.46
N ALA A 53 1.22 4.73 -13.64
CA ALA A 53 1.41 3.77 -12.55
C ALA A 53 2.23 4.37 -11.41
N TRP A 54 3.30 5.11 -11.71
CA TRP A 54 4.13 5.78 -10.72
C TRP A 54 3.35 6.84 -9.93
N ARG A 55 2.57 7.69 -10.62
CA ARG A 55 1.72 8.71 -9.97
C ARG A 55 0.63 8.12 -9.06
N ASN A 56 0.28 6.85 -9.24
CA ASN A 56 -0.69 6.14 -8.39
C ASN A 56 -0.03 5.38 -7.23
N VAL A 57 1.31 5.35 -7.14
CA VAL A 57 1.98 4.90 -5.93
C VAL A 57 1.77 5.96 -4.85
N THR A 58 0.95 5.63 -3.84
CA THR A 58 0.58 6.61 -2.81
C THR A 58 1.75 6.93 -1.88
N GLU A 59 1.77 8.16 -1.36
CA GLU A 59 2.73 8.57 -0.33
C GLU A 59 2.68 7.66 0.90
N THR A 60 1.47 7.23 1.30
CA THR A 60 1.27 6.28 2.40
C THR A 60 1.95 4.94 2.12
N THR A 61 1.83 4.42 0.89
CA THR A 61 2.53 3.19 0.47
C THR A 61 4.04 3.38 0.58
N ILE A 62 4.58 4.49 0.07
CA ILE A 62 6.03 4.79 0.13
C ILE A 62 6.48 4.86 1.59
N LYS A 63 5.81 5.67 2.43
CA LYS A 63 6.13 5.82 3.84
C LYS A 63 6.14 4.48 4.57
N ASN A 64 5.10 3.66 4.39
CA ASN A 64 5.01 2.35 5.01
C ASN A 64 6.12 1.40 4.56
N CYS A 65 6.54 1.47 3.30
CA CYS A 65 7.64 0.66 2.78
C CYS A 65 8.99 1.06 3.40
N PHE A 66 9.24 2.36 3.59
CA PHE A 66 10.43 2.87 4.27
C PHE A 66 10.46 2.50 5.76
N ILE A 67 9.31 2.57 6.45
CA ILE A 67 9.17 2.12 7.83
C ILE A 67 9.48 0.62 7.95
N LYS A 68 8.87 -0.21 7.09
CA LYS A 68 9.11 -1.66 7.07
C LYS A 68 10.57 -2.03 6.79
N ALA A 69 11.27 -1.22 5.99
CA ALA A 69 12.68 -1.40 5.71
C ALA A 69 13.61 -0.85 6.81
N GLY A 70 13.06 -0.28 7.88
CA GLY A 70 13.82 0.20 9.05
C GLY A 70 14.34 1.63 8.94
N PHE A 71 13.86 2.43 7.99
CA PHE A 71 14.31 3.82 7.82
C PHE A 71 13.56 4.83 8.68
N SER A 72 12.48 4.41 9.36
CA SER A 72 11.70 5.27 10.25
C SER A 72 10.87 4.42 11.22
N GLU A 73 10.53 4.98 12.37
CA GLU A 73 9.68 4.35 13.37
C GLU A 73 8.22 4.78 13.17
N ASN A 74 7.29 3.82 13.31
CA ASN A 74 5.87 4.12 13.29
C ASN A 74 5.50 4.72 14.67
N LYS A 75 5.26 6.04 14.75
CA LYS A 75 4.80 6.72 15.97
C LYS A 75 3.39 6.32 16.43
N THR A 76 2.85 5.21 15.95
CA THR A 76 1.51 4.68 16.27
C THR A 76 1.51 3.72 17.46
N SER A 77 2.68 3.37 18.01
CA SER A 77 2.79 2.49 19.19
C SER A 77 2.42 3.16 20.52
N SER A 78 2.52 4.49 20.64
CA SER A 78 2.23 5.16 21.92
C SER A 78 0.74 5.23 22.29
N GLU A 79 -0.16 5.18 21.30
CA GLU A 79 -1.62 5.22 21.57
C GLU A 79 -2.18 3.84 21.91
N THR A 80 -1.62 2.76 21.34
CA THR A 80 -2.13 1.41 21.59
C THR A 80 -1.70 0.91 22.98
N GLU A 81 -0.48 1.24 23.41
CA GLU A 81 -0.02 0.99 24.77
C GLU A 81 -0.84 1.80 25.78
N ALA A 82 -1.08 3.09 25.52
CA ALA A 82 -1.93 3.93 26.37
C ALA A 82 -3.35 3.38 26.54
N ILE A 83 -3.98 2.88 25.47
CA ILE A 83 -5.31 2.24 25.55
C ILE A 83 -5.26 0.94 26.36
N GLY A 84 -4.18 0.15 26.25
CA GLY A 84 -3.95 -1.03 27.08
C GLY A 84 -3.85 -0.70 28.57
N PHE A 85 -3.10 0.36 28.92
CA PHE A 85 -2.98 0.87 30.29
C PHE A 85 -4.33 1.39 30.82
N ILE A 86 -5.07 2.17 30.03
CA ILE A 86 -6.38 2.70 30.44
C ILE A 86 -7.39 1.57 30.69
N LYS A 87 -7.44 0.56 29.83
CA LYS A 87 -8.32 -0.61 30.01
C LYS A 87 -7.97 -1.42 31.26
N HIS A 88 -6.68 -1.57 31.57
CA HIS A 88 -6.23 -2.25 32.79
C HIS A 88 -6.64 -1.46 34.05
N SER A 89 -6.49 -0.14 34.04
CA SER A 89 -6.87 0.72 35.17
C SER A 89 -8.38 0.78 35.43
N ILE A 90 -9.21 0.70 34.38
CA ILE A 90 -10.68 0.67 34.54
C ILE A 90 -11.14 -0.67 35.14
N ARG A 91 -10.50 -1.79 34.78
CA ARG A 91 -10.88 -3.13 35.25
C ARG A 91 -10.66 -3.34 36.76
N GLU A 92 -9.66 -2.68 37.34
CA GLU A 92 -9.36 -2.73 38.78
C GLU A 92 -10.24 -1.77 39.61
N GLY A 93 -10.95 -0.83 38.96
CA GLY A 93 -11.76 0.21 39.61
C GLY A 93 -13.25 -0.13 39.76
N GLU A 94 -13.76 -1.18 39.10
CA GLU A 94 -15.14 -1.63 39.27
C GLU A 94 -15.26 -2.54 40.50
N ILE A 95 -15.21 -1.90 41.67
CA ILE A 95 -15.61 -2.51 42.94
C ILE A 95 -17.11 -2.79 42.87
N ASN A 96 -17.42 -4.08 42.86
CA ASN A 96 -18.66 -4.75 43.21
C ASN A 96 -19.75 -3.87 43.86
N PRO A 97 -20.93 -3.68 43.24
CA PRO A 97 -22.08 -3.17 43.96
C PRO A 97 -22.62 -4.32 44.83
N GLU A 98 -22.27 -4.33 46.12
CA GLU A 98 -23.05 -5.08 47.12
C GLU A 98 -24.47 -4.51 47.15
N GLN A 99 -25.42 -5.25 46.58
CA GLN A 99 -26.74 -5.60 47.16
C GLN A 99 -27.24 -6.87 46.47
#